data_AF-A0A7W9KE13-F1
#
_entry.id   AF-A0A7W9KE13-F1
#
_cell.length_a   1.000
_cell.length_b   1.000
_cell.length_c   1.000
_cell.angle_alpha   90.00
_cell.angle_beta   90.00
_cell.angle_gamma   90.00
#
_symmetry.space_group_name_H-M   'P 1'
#
loop_
_entity.id
_entity.type
_entity.pdbx_description
1 polymer ?
#
loop_
_entity_poly.entity_id
_entity_poly.type
_entity_poly.pdbx_seq_one_letter_code
_entity_poly.pdbx_strand_id
1 'polypeptide(L)' 'MRFRTTVLLGGKTATGLPVPAEVVAELGAGKQPKVHVTIGGHTYRSTVATRGGQFLIPLSS' A
#
# COMPACT_ATOMS: atom_id res chain seq x y z
N MET A 1 -0.65 -2.07 -12.71
CA MET A 1 -1.88 -1.48 -12.15
C MET A 1 -1.61 -0.04 -11.72
N ARG A 2 -2.60 0.85 -11.81
CA ARG A 2 -2.58 2.20 -11.23
C ARG A 2 -3.93 2.45 -10.60
N PHE A 3 -3.95 2.92 -9.36
CA PHE A 3 -5.19 3.28 -8.67
C PHE A 3 -4.96 4.61 -7.96
N ARG A 4 -6.05 5.33 -7.71
CA ARG A 4 -6.03 6.55 -6.93
C ARG A 4 -6.45 6.21 -5.51
N THR A 5 -5.71 6.72 -4.55
CA THR A 5 -6.03 6.57 -3.13
C THR A 5 -5.65 7.82 -2.37
N THR A 6 -6.18 7.95 -1.16
CA THR A 6 -5.86 9.05 -0.27
C THR A 6 -4.85 8.58 0.76
N VAL A 7 -3.77 9.33 0.91
CA VAL A 7 -2.77 9.08 1.95
C VAL A 7 -3.44 9.20 3.32
N LEU A 8 -3.42 8.13 4.11
CA LEU A 8 -3.95 8.10 5.47
C LEU A 8 -2.81 8.27 6.47
N LEU A 9 -2.95 9.28 7.34
CA LEU A 9 -2.05 9.47 8.47
C LEU A 9 -2.57 8.62 9.65
N GLY A 10 -1.98 7.45 9.85
CA GLY A 10 -2.33 6.51 10.92
C GLY A 10 -1.62 6.76 12.25
N GLY A 11 -1.30 8.02 12.57
CA GLY A 11 -0.61 8.42 13.81
C GLY A 11 0.48 9.47 13.57
N LYS A 12 1.55 9.46 14.38
CA LYS A 12 2.65 10.46 14.32
C LYS A 12 3.58 10.28 13.11
N THR A 13 3.83 9.04 12.67
CA THR A 13 4.76 8.71 11.57
C THR A 13 4.25 7.60 10.64
N ALA A 14 3.11 6.99 10.97
CA ALA A 14 2.56 5.86 10.24
C ALA A 14 1.69 6.35 9.08
N THR A 15 2.31 6.82 8.02
CA THR A 15 1.61 7.18 6.79
C THR A 15 1.37 5.92 5.97
N GLY A 16 0.10 5.60 5.70
CA GLY A 16 -0.32 4.43 4.96
C GLY A 16 -1.12 4.80 3.72
N LEU A 17 -0.93 4.05 2.64
CA LEU A 17 -1.71 4.14 1.42
C LEU A 17 -2.72 2.98 1.44
N PRO A 18 -4.02 3.24 1.62
CA PRO A 18 -5.03 2.20 1.56
C PRO A 18 -5.14 1.67 0.14
N VAL A 19 -5.04 0.36 0.02
CA VAL A 19 -5.12 -0.37 -1.25
C VAL A 19 -6.45 -1.11 -1.28
N PRO A 20 -7.28 -0.93 -2.33
CA PRO A 20 -8.49 -1.72 -2.49
C PRO A 20 -8.19 -3.23 -2.54
N ALA A 21 -9.09 -4.04 -1.99
CA ALA A 21 -8.92 -5.49 -1.94
C ALA A 21 -8.84 -6.13 -3.33
N GLU A 22 -9.55 -5.58 -4.31
CA GLU A 22 -9.47 -5.99 -5.73
C GLU A 22 -8.05 -5.87 -6.30
N VAL A 23 -7.35 -4.79 -5.99
CA VAL A 23 -5.96 -4.54 -6.44
C VAL A 23 -4.99 -5.52 -5.78
N VAL A 24 -5.24 -5.87 -4.51
CA VAL A 24 -4.45 -6.89 -3.79
C VAL A 24 -4.74 -8.30 -4.31
N ALA A 25 -5.99 -8.57 -4.71
CA ALA A 25 -6.38 -9.83 -5.32
C ALA A 25 -5.74 -9.99 -6.71
N GLU A 26 -5.68 -8.93 -7.51
CA GLU A 26 -4.96 -8.91 -8.80
C GLU A 26 -3.46 -9.17 -8.65
N LEU A 27 -2.85 -8.76 -7.53
CA LEU A 27 -1.43 -9.07 -7.25
C LEU A 27 -1.18 -10.58 -7.06
N GLY A 28 -2.19 -11.37 -6.73
CA GLY A 28 -2.10 -12.84 -6.66
C GLY A 28 -1.14 -13.41 -5.61
N ALA A 29 -0.46 -12.57 -4.82
CA ALA A 29 0.62 -12.95 -3.91
C ALA A 29 0.17 -13.09 -2.43
N GLY A 30 -1.12 -13.34 -2.21
CA GLY A 30 -1.68 -13.65 -0.89
C GLY A 30 -1.90 -12.42 0.01
N LYS A 31 -1.81 -12.60 1.34
CA LYS A 31 -2.15 -11.55 2.32
C LYS A 31 -1.15 -10.39 2.42
N GLN A 32 0.12 -10.63 2.04
CA GLN A 32 1.20 -9.64 2.16
C GLN A 32 2.11 -9.66 0.94
N PRO A 33 1.60 -9.23 -0.24
CA PRO A 33 2.41 -9.14 -1.44
C PRO A 33 3.55 -8.12 -1.26
N LYS A 34 4.75 -8.49 -1.72
CA LYS A 34 5.87 -7.56 -1.91
C LYS A 34 5.64 -6.77 -3.19
N VAL A 35 5.71 -5.44 -3.11
CA VAL A 35 5.36 -4.54 -4.20
C VAL A 35 6.44 -3.48 -4.42
N HIS A 36 6.58 -3.04 -5.67
CA HIS A 36 7.27 -1.80 -5.99
C HIS A 36 6.22 -0.70 -6.14
N VAL A 37 6.39 0.39 -5.38
CA VAL A 37 5.43 1.49 -5.31
C VAL A 37 6.08 2.70 -5.95
N THR A 38 5.42 3.28 -6.95
CA THR A 38 5.90 4.49 -7.62
C THR A 38 4.95 5.66 -7.34
N ILE A 39 5.48 6.72 -6.73
CA ILE A 39 4.72 7.93 -6.37
C ILE A 39 5.48 9.16 -6.88
N GLY A 40 4.88 9.94 -7.77
CA GLY A 40 5.47 11.21 -8.26
C GLY A 40 6.86 11.09 -8.91
N GLY A 41 7.32 9.88 -9.25
CA GLY A 41 8.67 9.62 -9.78
C GLY A 41 9.59 8.84 -8.84
N HIS A 42 9.25 8.74 -7.56
CA HIS A 42 10.01 7.94 -6.60
C HIS A 42 9.48 6.51 -6.57
N THR A 43 10.36 5.54 -6.77
CA THR A 43 10.02 4.11 -6.68
C THR A 43 10.72 3.46 -5.49
N TYR A 44 9.95 2.82 -4.62
CA TYR A 44 10.50 2.11 -3.47
C TYR A 44 9.87 0.72 -3.32
N ARG A 45 10.63 -0.19 -2.71
CA ARG A 45 10.15 -1.53 -2.35
C ARG A 45 9.38 -1.42 -1.05
N SER A 46 8.17 -1.96 -1.03
CA SER A 46 7.33 -2.02 0.15
C SER A 46 6.57 -3.34 0.18
N THR A 47 5.89 -3.59 1.29
CA THR A 47 5.05 -4.77 1.46
C THR A 47 3.67 -4.29 1.84
N VAL A 48 2.64 -4.86 1.20
CA VAL A 48 1.26 -4.59 1.62
C VAL A 48 1.05 -5.25 2.98
N ALA A 49 0.68 -4.46 3.98
CA ALA A 49 0.32 -4.93 5.31
C ALA A 49 -1.20 -4.88 5.48
N THR A 50 -1.77 -5.85 6.19
CA THR A 50 -3.19 -5.82 6.56
C THR A 50 -3.33 -5.31 7.99
N ARG A 51 -4.06 -4.22 8.23
CA ARG A 51 -4.45 -3.74 9.56
C ARG A 51 -5.97 -3.59 9.63
N GLY A 52 -6.61 -4.27 10.59
CA GLY A 52 -8.05 -4.13 10.83
C GLY A 52 -8.95 -4.50 9.65
N GLY A 53 -8.54 -5.43 8.80
CA GLY A 53 -9.28 -5.80 7.58
C GLY A 53 -8.99 -4.91 6.37
N GLN A 54 -8.16 -3.88 6.52
CA GLN A 54 -7.77 -2.98 5.43
C GLN A 54 -6.33 -3.25 4.99
N PHE A 55 -6.10 -3.25 3.68
CA PHE A 55 -4.76 -3.34 3.10
C PHE A 55 -4.12 -1.95 3.04
N LEU A 56 -2.90 -1.84 3.56
CA LEU A 56 -2.15 -0.60 3.66
C LEU A 56 -0.74 -0.84 3.16
N ILE A 57 -0.27 0.06 2.31
CA ILE A 57 1.15 0.16 1.97
C ILE A 57 1.76 1.23 2.85
N PRO A 58 2.78 0.91 3.67
CA PRO A 58 3.51 1.95 4.40
C PRO A 58 4.21 2.87 3.39
N LEU A 59 4.02 4.17 3.57
CA LEU A 59 4.77 5.20 2.86
C LEU A 59 6.14 5.31 3.55
N SER A 60 7.17 4.82 2.86
CA SER A 60 8.54 5.17 3.24
C SER A 60 8.84 6.54 2.66
N SER A 61 9.26 7.46 3.53
CA SER A 61 10.01 8.64 3.12
C SER A 61 11.40 8.23 2.66
#